data_AF-A0A837HCZ8-F1
#
_entry.id   AF-A0A837HCZ8-F1
#
_cell.length_a   1.000
_cell.length_b   1.000
_cell.length_c   1.000
_cell.angle_alpha   90.00
_cell.angle_beta   90.00
_cell.angle_gamma   90.00
#
_symmetry.space_group_name_H-M   'P 1'
#
loop_
_entity.id
_entity.type
_entity.pdbx_description
1 polymer ?
#
loop_
_entity_poly.entity_id
_entity_poly.type
_entity_poly.pdbx_seq_one_letter_code
_entity_poly.pdbx_strand_id
1 'polypeptide(L)'
;MLPISLNIVSKIKIGTKTFYSKNGYHISLLCLEEFSESDQKKVLNFAQKYPVKLKKISKIYRLVTQENQQSIIVRVHLYELKRLIFAFNKHFGYNFTYPPTHITLFTLKDQYGIAVNSTEEYRRLTRQIIQKDCQRLAKSFKLIRFAI
;
A
#
# COMPACT_ATOMS: atom_id res chain seq x y z
N MET A 1 8.86 2.48 -5.15
CA MET A 1 7.79 2.70 -4.14
C MET A 1 7.54 4.20 -4.03
N LEU A 2 6.36 4.64 -3.60
CA LEU A 2 6.09 6.06 -3.32
C LEU A 2 6.05 6.30 -1.80
N PRO A 3 7.03 6.98 -1.18
CA PRO A 3 7.02 7.26 0.25
C PRO A 3 5.93 8.27 0.61
N ILE A 4 5.33 8.10 1.80
CA ILE A 4 4.34 9.03 2.32
C ILE A 4 4.55 9.24 3.82
N SER A 5 4.23 10.45 4.29
CA SER A 5 4.21 10.76 5.73
C SER A 5 2.76 10.87 6.21
N LEU A 6 2.41 10.05 7.19
CA LEU A 6 1.11 10.03 7.83
C LEU A 6 1.29 10.32 9.32
N ASN A 7 0.51 11.26 9.85
CA ASN A 7 0.34 11.40 11.28
C ASN A 7 -0.77 10.45 11.72
N ILE A 8 -0.47 9.33 12.37
CA ILE A 8 -1.51 8.44 12.91
C ILE A 8 -1.12 8.00 14.32
N VAL A 9 -2.11 7.57 15.09
CA VAL A 9 -1.88 7.05 16.44
C VAL A 9 -0.95 5.84 16.42
N SER A 10 -0.16 5.66 17.48
CA SER A 10 0.86 4.60 17.53
C SER A 10 0.30 3.18 17.64
N LYS A 11 -0.92 3.04 18.19
CA LYS A 11 -1.60 1.74 18.33
C LYS A 11 -3.11 1.87 18.35
N ILE A 12 -3.78 0.83 17.90
CA ILE A 12 -5.23 0.66 17.98
C ILE A 12 -5.59 -0.76 18.45
N LYS A 13 -6.80 -0.94 18.94
CA LYS A 13 -7.31 -2.24 19.38
C LYS A 13 -8.52 -2.63 18.55
N ILE A 14 -8.52 -3.84 17.99
CA ILE A 14 -9.66 -4.42 17.26
C ILE A 14 -9.96 -5.78 17.88
N GLY A 15 -11.13 -5.90 18.52
CA GLY A 15 -11.45 -7.07 19.33
C GLY A 15 -10.43 -7.27 20.46
N THR A 16 -9.84 -8.46 20.54
CA THR A 16 -8.81 -8.81 21.53
C THR A 16 -7.39 -8.44 21.10
N LYS A 17 -7.17 -8.06 19.84
CA LYS A 17 -5.83 -7.83 19.28
C LYS A 17 -5.44 -6.36 19.29
N THR A 18 -4.16 -6.10 19.55
CA THR A 18 -3.55 -4.77 19.48
C THR A 18 -2.68 -4.67 18.24
N PHE A 19 -2.93 -3.63 17.45
CA PHE A 19 -2.24 -3.31 16.22
C PHE A 19 -1.35 -2.08 16.43
N TYR A 20 -0.17 -2.08 15.83
CA TYR A 20 0.86 -1.06 15.99
C TYR A 20 1.12 -0.36 14.66
N SER A 21 1.30 0.95 14.71
CA SER A 21 1.64 1.75 13.54
C SER A 21 3.08 1.48 13.10
N LYS A 22 3.34 1.56 11.80
CA LYS A 22 4.70 1.41 11.26
C LYS A 22 5.50 2.72 11.40
N ASN A 23 6.83 2.61 11.47
CA ASN A 23 7.75 3.75 11.48
C ASN A 23 7.94 4.42 10.10
N GLY A 24 7.31 3.87 9.06
CA GLY A 24 7.36 4.41 7.70
C GLY A 24 6.24 3.87 6.83
N TYR A 25 5.70 4.73 5.98
CA TYR A 25 4.60 4.41 5.09
C TYR A 25 5.04 4.60 3.64
N HIS A 26 4.60 3.69 2.80
CA HIS A 26 4.81 3.77 1.37
C HIS A 26 3.61 3.17 0.65
N ILE A 27 3.53 3.47 -0.65
CA ILE A 27 2.61 2.85 -1.57
C ILE A 27 3.43 2.03 -2.55
N SER A 28 3.18 0.72 -2.56
CA SER A 28 3.75 -0.18 -3.56
C SER A 28 3.06 0.08 -4.89
N LEU A 29 3.83 0.40 -5.93
CA LEU A 29 3.32 0.72 -7.27
C LEU A 29 3.27 -0.53 -8.15
N LEU A 30 4.36 -1.29 -8.11
CA LEU A 30 4.59 -2.55 -8.80
C LEU A 30 5.43 -3.43 -7.87
N CYS A 31 5.05 -4.70 -7.74
CA CYS A 31 5.88 -5.73 -7.12
C CYS A 31 6.51 -6.51 -8.28
N LEU A 32 7.84 -6.47 -8.36
CA LEU A 32 8.59 -7.15 -9.40
C LEU A 32 9.39 -8.25 -8.71
N GLU A 33 9.15 -9.49 -9.11
CA GLU A 33 9.92 -10.63 -8.64
C GLU A 33 11.18 -10.78 -9.52
N GLU A 34 12.30 -11.13 -8.88
CA GLU A 34 13.51 -11.65 -9.54
C GLU A 34 14.15 -10.77 -10.64
N PHE A 35 14.43 -9.50 -10.33
CA PHE A 35 15.25 -8.65 -11.20
C PHE A 35 16.71 -8.69 -10.79
N SER A 36 17.62 -8.87 -11.76
CA SER A 36 19.05 -8.60 -11.56
C SER A 36 19.28 -7.15 -11.12
N GLU A 37 20.35 -6.84 -10.39
CA GLU A 37 20.66 -5.45 -9.99
C GLU A 37 20.72 -4.50 -11.20
N SER A 38 21.22 -4.98 -12.33
CA SER A 38 21.30 -4.21 -13.57
C SER A 38 19.92 -3.84 -14.11
N ASP A 39 18.96 -4.77 -14.03
CA ASP A 39 17.59 -4.54 -14.49
C ASP A 39 16.80 -3.70 -13.49
N GLN A 40 17.06 -3.84 -12.19
CA GLN A 40 16.50 -2.93 -11.17
C GLN A 40 16.85 -1.47 -11.48
N LYS A 41 18.10 -1.18 -11.88
CA LYS A 41 18.51 0.17 -12.28
C LYS A 41 17.78 0.66 -13.53
N LYS A 42 17.62 -0.20 -14.55
CA LYS A 42 16.85 0.13 -15.77
C LYS A 42 15.40 0.45 -15.43
N VAL A 43 14.76 -0.38 -14.59
CA VAL A 43 13.39 -0.19 -14.12
C VAL A 43 13.25 1.12 -13.36
N LEU A 44 14.19 1.44 -12.45
CA LEU A 44 14.17 2.68 -11.69
C LEU A 44 14.25 3.90 -12.61
N ASN A 45 15.20 3.90 -13.55
CA ASN A 45 15.36 4.98 -14.54
C ASN A 45 14.14 5.10 -15.46
N PHE A 46 13.51 3.98 -15.80
CA PHE A 46 12.28 3.97 -16.56
C PHE A 46 11.14 4.62 -15.76
N ALA A 47 10.94 4.21 -14.50
CA ALA A 47 9.86 4.69 -13.66
C ALA A 47 9.94 6.21 -13.39
N GLN A 48 11.15 6.79 -13.33
CA GLN A 48 11.35 8.24 -13.18
C GLN A 48 10.72 9.05 -14.33
N LYS A 49 10.57 8.48 -15.53
CA LYS A 49 9.93 9.14 -16.68
C LYS A 49 8.40 9.23 -16.55
N TYR A 50 7.81 8.50 -15.61
CA TYR A 50 6.37 8.38 -15.43
C TYR A 50 6.00 8.70 -13.97
N PRO A 51 6.04 10.00 -13.57
CA PRO A 51 5.78 10.39 -12.20
C PRO A 51 4.37 10.01 -11.76
N VAL A 52 4.28 9.23 -10.68
CA VAL A 52 3.01 8.82 -10.07
C VAL A 52 2.73 9.70 -8.85
N LYS A 53 1.52 10.24 -8.77
CA LYS A 53 1.09 11.12 -7.66
C LYS A 53 -0.09 10.51 -6.93
N LEU A 54 -0.14 10.65 -5.61
CA LEU A 54 -1.31 10.25 -4.84
C LEU A 54 -2.48 11.21 -5.13
N LYS A 55 -3.60 10.63 -5.56
CA LYS A 55 -4.86 11.34 -5.81
C LYS A 55 -5.71 11.42 -4.55
N LYS A 56 -5.90 10.28 -3.89
CA LYS A 56 -6.83 10.16 -2.76
C LYS A 56 -6.49 8.96 -1.90
N ILE A 57 -6.66 9.11 -0.59
CA ILE A 57 -6.69 7.99 0.37
C ILE A 57 -8.15 7.69 0.68
N SER A 58 -8.54 6.42 0.63
CA SER A 58 -9.87 5.97 1.02
C SER A 58 -10.07 6.12 2.53
N LYS A 59 -11.29 6.48 2.95
CA LYS A 59 -11.70 6.46 4.36
C LYS A 59 -12.17 5.07 4.83
N ILE A 60 -12.07 4.07 3.95
CA ILE A 60 -12.47 2.69 4.23
C ILE A 60 -11.23 1.91 4.65
N TYR A 61 -11.19 1.56 5.93
CA TYR A 61 -10.17 0.70 6.51
C TYR A 61 -10.55 -0.76 6.27
N ARG A 62 -9.54 -1.59 5.98
CA ARG A 62 -9.73 -3.03 5.82
C ARG A 62 -8.71 -3.80 6.62
N LEU A 63 -9.18 -4.84 7.28
CA LEU A 63 -8.33 -5.86 7.88
C LEU A 63 -7.96 -6.87 6.80
N VAL A 64 -6.67 -7.06 6.59
CA VAL A 64 -6.10 -8.14 5.78
C VAL A 64 -5.70 -9.25 6.72
N THR A 65 -6.09 -10.48 6.42
CA THR A 65 -5.70 -11.67 7.19
C THR A 65 -5.13 -12.71 6.24
N GLN A 66 -3.94 -13.21 6.56
CA GLN A 66 -3.29 -14.31 5.85
C GLN A 66 -2.59 -15.18 6.89
N GLU A 67 -3.02 -16.43 7.01
CA GLU A 67 -2.52 -17.36 8.05
C GLU A 67 -2.59 -16.72 9.46
N ASN A 68 -1.46 -16.63 10.16
CA ASN A 68 -1.34 -16.03 11.49
C ASN A 68 -1.02 -14.53 11.47
N GLN A 69 -0.98 -13.92 10.27
CA GLN A 69 -0.67 -12.51 10.10
C GLN A 69 -1.92 -11.67 9.92
N GLN A 70 -1.88 -10.45 10.48
CA GLN A 70 -2.93 -9.46 10.27
C GLN A 70 -2.36 -8.06 10.10
N SER A 71 -2.93 -7.33 9.15
CA SER A 71 -2.58 -5.94 8.91
C SER A 71 -3.81 -5.11 8.58
N ILE A 72 -3.73 -3.81 8.85
CA ILE A 72 -4.79 -2.86 8.51
C ILE A 72 -4.29 -2.02 7.36
N ILE A 73 -5.05 -2.02 6.27
CA ILE A 73 -4.74 -1.25 5.08
C ILE A 73 -5.82 -0.21 4.78
N VAL A 74 -5.43 0.80 4.03
CA VAL A 74 -6.37 1.69 3.33
C VAL A 74 -6.03 1.71 1.85
N ARG A 75 -7.07 1.66 1.02
CA ARG A 75 -6.88 1.84 -0.42
C ARG A 75 -6.46 3.26 -0.74
N VAL A 76 -5.64 3.38 -1.77
CA VAL A 76 -5.29 4.66 -2.35
C VAL A 76 -5.65 4.70 -3.83
N HIS A 77 -5.80 5.91 -4.34
CA HIS A 77 -5.95 6.18 -5.74
C HIS A 77 -4.76 7.02 -6.16
N LEU A 78 -4.15 6.69 -7.29
CA LEU A 78 -2.98 7.36 -7.82
C LEU A 78 -3.30 7.92 -9.21
N TYR A 79 -2.77 9.10 -9.51
CA TYR A 79 -2.69 9.63 -10.87
C TYR A 79 -1.57 8.94 -11.63
N GLU A 80 -1.74 8.80 -12.95
CA GLU A 80 -0.72 8.28 -13.88
C GLU A 80 -0.21 6.84 -13.65
N LEU A 81 -0.62 6.13 -12.58
CA LEU A 81 -0.15 4.75 -12.37
C LEU A 81 -0.56 3.81 -13.52
N LYS A 82 -1.76 3.94 -14.07
CA LYS A 82 -2.18 3.15 -15.24
C LYS A 82 -1.26 3.36 -16.45
N ARG A 83 -0.84 4.61 -16.67
CA ARG A 83 0.06 4.98 -17.76
C ARG A 83 1.45 4.39 -17.54
N LEU A 84 1.96 4.45 -16.30
CA LEU A 84 3.22 3.80 -15.92
C LEU A 84 3.15 2.28 -16.22
N ILE A 85 2.12 1.58 -15.74
CA ILE A 85 2.00 0.12 -15.94
C ILE A 85 1.88 -0.24 -17.42
N PHE A 86 1.07 0.50 -18.19
CA PHE A 86 0.96 0.27 -19.62
C PHE A 86 2.30 0.45 -20.35
N ALA A 87 3.01 1.55 -20.06
CA ALA A 87 4.31 1.81 -20.65
C ALA A 87 5.35 0.76 -20.23
N PHE A 88 5.31 0.34 -18.96
CA PHE A 88 6.19 -0.69 -18.41
C PHE A 88 5.99 -2.03 -19.13
N ASN A 89 4.74 -2.50 -19.24
CA ASN A 89 4.39 -3.72 -19.96
C ASN A 89 4.87 -3.67 -21.41
N LYS A 90 4.62 -2.55 -22.10
CA LYS A 90 5.08 -2.36 -23.48
C LYS A 90 6.60 -2.38 -23.63
N HIS A 91 7.32 -1.77 -22.69
CA HIS A 91 8.78 -1.63 -22.78
C HIS A 91 9.53 -2.91 -22.41
N PHE A 92 9.07 -3.60 -21.37
CA PHE A 92 9.77 -4.75 -20.80
C PHE A 92 9.12 -6.10 -21.16
N GLY A 93 8.00 -6.11 -21.90
CA GLY A 93 7.33 -7.34 -22.34
C GLY A 93 6.54 -8.07 -21.26
N TYR A 94 6.25 -7.42 -20.13
CA TYR A 94 5.42 -8.00 -19.07
C TYR A 94 3.93 -7.78 -19.31
N ASN A 95 3.09 -8.56 -18.62
CA ASN A 95 1.64 -8.40 -18.62
C ASN A 95 1.10 -8.11 -17.22
N PHE A 96 1.64 -7.10 -16.54
CA PHE A 96 1.15 -6.70 -15.23
C PHE A 96 -0.25 -6.11 -15.34
N THR A 97 -1.15 -6.60 -14.50
CA THR A 97 -2.46 -5.99 -14.30
C THR A 97 -2.36 -4.87 -13.26
N TYR A 98 -3.28 -3.90 -13.32
CA TYR A 98 -3.31 -2.79 -12.36
C TYR A 98 -3.70 -3.31 -10.97
N PRO A 99 -2.78 -3.33 -9.98
CA PRO A 99 -3.07 -3.90 -8.69
C PRO A 99 -3.87 -2.91 -7.82
N PRO A 100 -4.62 -3.40 -6.82
CA PRO A 100 -5.24 -2.54 -5.84
C PRO A 100 -4.17 -1.90 -4.94
N THR A 101 -3.83 -0.64 -5.24
CA THR A 101 -2.87 0.12 -4.43
C THR A 101 -3.43 0.45 -3.06
N HIS A 102 -2.57 0.30 -2.06
CA HIS A 102 -2.92 0.48 -0.65
C HIS A 102 -1.72 0.95 0.16
N ILE A 103 -2.00 1.40 1.38
CA ILE A 103 -1.01 1.70 2.42
C ILE A 103 -1.27 0.74 3.56
N THR A 104 -0.25 0.02 4.04
CA THR A 104 -0.29 -0.67 5.32
C THR A 104 -0.13 0.34 6.45
N LEU A 105 -1.17 0.50 7.26
CA LEU A 105 -1.19 1.44 8.38
C LEU A 105 -0.72 0.79 9.68
N PHE A 106 -1.23 -0.41 9.96
CA PHE A 106 -0.92 -1.13 11.19
C PHE A 106 -0.66 -2.61 10.93
N THR A 107 0.14 -3.22 11.79
CA THR A 107 0.39 -4.66 11.85
C THR A 107 0.27 -5.15 13.29
N LEU A 108 0.23 -6.47 13.49
CA LEU A 108 0.49 -7.01 14.82
C LEU A 108 1.94 -6.76 15.23
N LYS A 109 2.22 -6.82 16.54
CA LYS A 109 3.56 -6.61 17.07
C LYS A 109 4.56 -7.53 16.35
N ASP A 110 5.68 -6.96 15.93
CA ASP A 110 6.79 -7.68 15.30
C ASP A 110 6.40 -8.44 13.99
N GLN A 111 5.30 -8.02 13.34
CA GLN A 111 4.87 -8.55 12.04
C GLN A 111 5.01 -7.55 10.91
N TYR A 112 5.28 -8.08 9.72
CA TYR A 112 5.30 -7.32 8.47
C TYR A 112 3.87 -7.07 7.93
N GLY A 113 3.78 -6.15 6.99
CA GLY A 113 2.53 -5.92 6.26
C GLY A 113 2.27 -7.06 5.27
N ILE A 114 1.00 -7.43 5.11
CA ILE A 114 0.61 -8.42 4.11
C ILE A 114 0.54 -7.73 2.74
N ALA A 115 1.28 -8.25 1.77
CA ALA A 115 1.20 -7.80 0.39
C ALA A 115 -0.14 -8.24 -0.22
N VAL A 116 -0.78 -7.34 -0.97
CA VAL A 116 -2.01 -7.61 -1.71
C VAL A 116 -1.77 -7.19 -3.15
N ASN A 117 -1.44 -8.17 -3.99
CA ASN A 117 -0.87 -7.97 -5.31
C ASN A 117 -1.91 -8.05 -6.42
N SER A 118 -3.09 -8.63 -6.15
CA SER A 118 -4.17 -8.73 -7.13
C SER A 118 -5.53 -8.27 -6.60
N THR A 119 -6.45 -7.96 -7.52
CA THR A 119 -7.84 -7.66 -7.15
C THR A 119 -8.54 -8.87 -6.51
N GLU A 120 -8.18 -10.08 -6.94
CA GLU A 120 -8.71 -11.32 -6.40
C GLU A 120 -8.24 -11.53 -4.94
N GLU A 121 -6.95 -11.40 -4.69
CA GLU A 121 -6.39 -11.43 -3.34
C GLU A 121 -7.02 -10.36 -2.45
N TYR A 122 -7.21 -9.15 -2.97
CA TYR A 122 -7.85 -8.08 -2.22
C TYR A 122 -9.29 -8.44 -1.82
N ARG A 123 -10.04 -9.14 -2.68
CA ARG A 123 -11.40 -9.60 -2.35
C ARG A 123 -11.36 -10.73 -1.34
N ARG A 124 -10.42 -11.68 -1.47
CA ARG A 124 -10.31 -12.88 -0.63
C ARG A 124 -9.76 -12.58 0.77
N LEU A 125 -8.71 -11.77 0.85
CA LEU A 125 -7.93 -11.55 2.09
C LEU A 125 -8.46 -10.39 2.94
N THR A 126 -9.28 -9.50 2.37
CA THR A 126 -9.65 -8.25 3.03
C THR A 126 -11.11 -8.21 3.46
N ARG A 127 -11.36 -7.75 4.69
CA ARG A 127 -12.69 -7.38 5.17
C ARG A 127 -12.71 -5.94 5.63
N GLN A 128 -13.81 -5.24 5.37
CA GLN A 128 -14.01 -3.89 5.87
C GLN A 128 -14.14 -3.91 7.39
N ILE A 129 -13.50 -2.94 8.06
CA ILE A 129 -13.66 -2.69 9.49
C ILE A 129 -14.30 -1.32 9.67
N ILE A 130 -15.17 -1.20 10.67
CA ILE A 130 -15.93 0.03 10.90
C ILE A 130 -15.04 1.00 11.67
N GLN A 131 -15.17 2.29 11.41
CA GLN A 131 -14.38 3.32 12.08
C GLN A 131 -14.58 3.32 13.61
N LYS A 132 -15.68 2.78 14.12
CA LYS A 132 -15.90 2.53 15.56
C LYS A 132 -14.96 1.45 16.11
N ASP A 133 -14.59 0.46 15.32
CA ASP A 133 -13.55 -0.52 15.68
C ASP A 133 -12.16 0.13 15.67
N CYS A 134 -12.06 1.29 15.01
CA CYS A 134 -10.88 2.10 14.83
C CYS A 134 -11.04 3.49 15.46
N GLN A 135 -11.72 3.57 16.62
CA GLN A 135 -12.21 4.80 17.29
C GLN A 135 -11.24 6.01 17.30
N ARG A 136 -9.93 5.78 17.12
CA ARG A 136 -8.86 6.79 17.13
C ARG A 136 -8.28 7.17 15.77
N LEU A 137 -8.63 6.51 14.66
CA LEU A 137 -8.02 6.76 13.34
C LEU A 137 -8.53 8.03 12.65
N ALA A 138 -9.77 8.44 12.94
CA ALA A 138 -10.46 9.52 12.24
C ALA A 138 -9.77 10.90 12.33
N LYS A 139 -9.08 11.17 13.45
CA LYS A 139 -8.61 12.52 13.78
C LYS A 139 -7.21 12.85 13.27
N SER A 140 -6.48 11.88 12.72
CA SER A 140 -5.03 12.05 12.55
C SER A 140 -4.56 12.11 11.09
N PHE A 141 -5.33 11.63 10.10
CA PHE A 141 -4.89 11.59 8.68
C PHE A 141 -4.67 12.99 8.08
N LYS A 142 -3.51 13.57 8.36
CA LYS A 142 -2.90 14.65 7.59
C LYS A 142 -1.74 14.04 6.81
N LEU A 143 -1.84 14.14 5.49
CA LEU A 143 -0.72 13.87 4.60
C LEU A 143 0.28 15.03 4.77
N ILE A 144 1.50 14.72 5.21
CA ILE A 144 2.48 15.76 5.59
C ILE A 144 3.39 16.15 4.42
N ARG A 145 3.79 15.23 3.54
CA ARG A 145 4.63 15.53 2.37
C ARG A 145 4.73 14.34 1.41
N PHE A 146 5.07 14.63 0.14
CA PHE A 146 5.68 13.66 -0.78
C PHE A 146 7.17 13.99 -0.90
N ALA A 147 8.02 12.97 -0.83
CA ALA A 147 9.36 13.06 -1.39
C ALA A 147 9.29 12.40 -2.77
N ILE A 148 9.54 13.18 -3.83
CA ILE A 148 9.88 12.65 -5.16
C ILE A 148 11.40 12.70 -5.24
#